data_AF-A0A4U8Z0B3-F1
#
_entry.id   AF-A0A4U8Z0B3-F1
#
_cell.length_a   1.000
_cell.length_b   1.000
_cell.length_c   1.000
_cell.angle_alpha   90.00
_cell.angle_beta   90.00
_cell.angle_gamma   90.00
#
_symmetry.space_group_name_H-M   'P 1'
#
loop_
_entity.id
_entity.type
_entity.pdbx_description
1 polymer ?
#
loop_
_entity_poly.entity_id
_entity_poly.type
_entity_poly.pdbx_seq_one_letter_code
_entity_poly.pdbx_strand_id
1 'polypeptide(L)'
;MPGEEAWLVGEWRSSGERKYYLANLPAKVSLKRLAAAIKARWVCEQGHQQMKEELGLDHFEGRSWRGLHRHALMTMIAYAFLQHQRLKQATREKKDPSRAAATDPPGGSTRRHQGAIAKANLPPMSPLPNALQAYSELIPPK
;
A
#
# COMPACT_ATOMS: atom_id res chain seq x y z
N MET A 1 -42.71 -3.18 0.67
CA MET A 1 -41.84 -4.00 -0.19
C MET A 1 -40.74 -4.59 0.68
N PRO A 2 -40.42 -5.89 0.57
CA PRO A 2 -39.25 -6.45 1.26
C PRO A 2 -38.00 -5.71 0.77
N GLY A 3 -37.13 -5.28 1.69
CA GLY A 3 -35.89 -4.56 1.33
C GLY A 3 -34.94 -5.46 0.53
N GLU A 4 -34.11 -4.85 -0.32
CA GLU A 4 -33.07 -5.57 -1.06
C GLU A 4 -32.10 -6.26 -0.09
N GLU A 5 -31.67 -7.48 -0.44
CA GLU A 5 -30.71 -8.25 0.37
C GLU A 5 -29.37 -7.51 0.46
N ALA A 6 -28.84 -7.37 1.68
CA ALA A 6 -27.58 -6.70 1.95
C ALA A 6 -26.70 -7.51 2.90
N TRP A 7 -25.39 -7.31 2.80
CA TRP A 7 -24.39 -7.91 3.67
C TRP A 7 -24.16 -7.05 4.91
N LEU A 8 -24.29 -7.64 6.09
CA LEU A 8 -23.78 -7.09 7.35
C LEU A 8 -22.51 -7.84 7.75
N VAL A 9 -21.37 -7.14 7.78
CA VAL A 9 -20.07 -7.72 8.15
C VAL A 9 -19.63 -7.15 9.50
N GLY A 10 -19.39 -8.03 10.48
CA GLY A 10 -18.82 -7.67 11.77
C GLY A 10 -17.32 -7.96 11.83
N GLU A 11 -16.52 -6.96 12.22
CA GLU A 11 -15.10 -7.09 12.55
C GLU A 11 -14.94 -7.06 14.07
N TRP A 12 -14.43 -8.15 14.64
CA TRP A 12 -14.03 -8.24 16.04
C TRP A 12 -12.52 -8.08 16.16
N ARG A 13 -12.09 -7.16 17.02
CA ARG A 13 -10.67 -6.90 17.29
C ARG A 13 -10.29 -7.45 18.66
N SER A 14 -9.01 -7.81 18.81
CA SER A 14 -8.43 -8.24 20.09
C SER A 14 -8.52 -7.17 21.19
N SER A 15 -8.63 -5.89 20.81
CA SER A 15 -8.88 -4.77 21.73
C SER A 15 -10.30 -4.76 22.34
N GLY A 16 -11.19 -5.67 21.92
CA GLY A 16 -12.60 -5.67 22.31
C GLY A 16 -13.48 -4.76 21.45
N GLU A 17 -12.89 -3.96 20.56
CA GLU A 17 -13.62 -3.11 19.61
C GLU A 17 -14.38 -3.95 18.58
N ARG A 18 -15.63 -3.57 18.32
CA ARG A 18 -16.49 -4.18 17.28
C ARG A 18 -16.85 -3.13 16.24
N LYS A 19 -16.64 -3.46 14.96
CA LYS A 19 -17.07 -2.62 13.83
C LYS A 19 -18.06 -3.39 12.97
N TYR A 20 -19.06 -2.69 12.47
CA TYR A 20 -20.06 -3.24 11.57
C TYR A 20 -20.02 -2.48 10.25
N TYR A 21 -20.08 -3.20 9.14
CA TYR A 21 -20.08 -2.66 7.79
C TYR A 21 -21.28 -3.21 7.04
N LEU A 22 -21.98 -2.32 6.31
CA LEU A 22 -23.08 -2.70 5.44
C LEU A 22 -22.64 -2.61 3.99
N ALA A 23 -22.94 -3.62 3.17
CA ALA A 23 -22.56 -3.65 1.77
C ALA A 23 -23.66 -4.21 0.87
N ASN A 24 -23.90 -3.57 -0.26
CA ASN A 24 -24.90 -3.94 -1.27
C ASN A 24 -24.31 -4.85 -2.38
N LEU A 25 -23.38 -5.74 -2.03
CA LEU A 25 -22.79 -6.67 -2.99
C LEU A 25 -23.72 -7.86 -3.25
N PRO A 26 -23.67 -8.51 -4.43
CA PRO A 26 -24.48 -9.68 -4.72
C PRO A 26 -24.34 -10.78 -3.65
N ALA A 27 -25.42 -11.53 -3.39
CA ALA A 27 -25.45 -12.61 -2.39
C ALA A 27 -24.43 -13.74 -2.66
N LYS A 28 -23.90 -13.86 -3.88
CA LYS A 28 -22.90 -14.87 -4.27
C LYS A 28 -21.45 -14.44 -3.99
N VAL A 29 -21.21 -13.26 -3.39
CA VAL A 29 -19.86 -12.76 -3.13
C VAL A 29 -19.22 -13.48 -1.95
N SER A 30 -17.94 -13.86 -2.10
CA SER A 30 -17.19 -14.52 -1.03
C SER A 30 -16.82 -13.55 0.10
N LEU A 31 -16.73 -14.06 1.33
CA LEU A 31 -16.31 -13.30 2.50
C LEU A 31 -14.96 -12.59 2.30
N LYS A 32 -14.00 -13.25 1.63
CA LYS A 32 -12.70 -12.66 1.28
C LYS A 32 -12.84 -11.39 0.44
N ARG A 33 -13.79 -11.37 -0.50
CA ARG A 33 -14.03 -10.22 -1.38
C ARG A 33 -14.78 -9.11 -0.66
N LEU A 34 -15.69 -9.43 0.27
CA LEU A 34 -16.31 -8.46 1.18
C LEU A 34 -15.26 -7.79 2.07
N ALA A 35 -14.40 -8.57 2.72
CA ALA A 35 -13.32 -8.05 3.56
C ALA A 35 -12.35 -7.17 2.75
N ALA A 36 -11.97 -7.61 1.54
CA ALA A 36 -11.13 -6.82 0.65
C ALA A 36 -11.79 -5.48 0.27
N ALA A 37 -13.08 -5.46 -0.03
CA ALA A 37 -13.80 -4.23 -0.37
C ALA A 37 -13.88 -3.26 0.81
N ILE A 38 -14.22 -3.75 2.00
CA ILE A 38 -14.24 -2.95 3.24
C ILE A 38 -12.87 -2.31 3.48
N LYS A 39 -11.80 -3.08 3.27
CA LYS A 39 -10.43 -2.66 3.60
C LYS A 39 -9.81 -1.81 2.50
N ALA A 40 -10.25 -1.95 1.26
CA ALA A 40 -9.87 -1.07 0.15
C ALA A 40 -10.19 0.40 0.45
N ARG A 41 -11.28 0.68 1.18
CA ARG A 41 -11.60 2.04 1.64
C ARG A 41 -10.43 2.69 2.37
N TRP A 42 -9.88 1.96 3.35
CA TRP A 42 -8.77 2.48 4.15
C TRP A 42 -7.49 2.62 3.32
N VAL A 43 -7.24 1.70 2.37
CA VAL A 43 -6.11 1.82 1.43
C VAL A 43 -6.23 3.10 0.59
N CYS A 44 -7.43 3.49 0.16
CA CYS A 44 -7.66 4.76 -0.54
C CYS A 44 -7.35 5.97 0.35
N GLU A 45 -7.79 5.95 1.61
CA GLU A 45 -7.51 7.03 2.59
C GLU A 45 -5.99 7.18 2.81
N GLN A 46 -5.27 6.07 2.97
CA GLN A 46 -3.81 6.08 3.09
C GLN A 46 -3.12 6.58 1.83
N GLY A 47 -3.55 6.13 0.64
CA GLY A 47 -3.01 6.61 -0.63
C GLY A 47 -3.20 8.12 -0.83
N HIS A 48 -4.36 8.65 -0.43
CA HIS A 48 -4.61 10.09 -0.47
C HIS A 48 -3.71 10.86 0.51
N GLN A 49 -3.48 10.33 1.71
CA GLN A 49 -2.59 10.95 2.68
C GLN A 49 -1.14 10.98 2.17
N GLN A 50 -0.64 9.89 1.61
CA GLN A 50 0.69 9.83 0.97
C GLN A 50 0.83 10.86 -0.16
N MET A 51 -0.20 10.98 -1.01
CA MET A 51 -0.16 11.97 -2.09
C MET A 51 -0.07 13.41 -1.58
N LYS A 52 -0.72 13.74 -0.45
CA LYS A 52 -0.59 15.06 0.19
C LYS A 52 0.77 15.23 0.85
N GLU A 53 1.06 14.42 1.86
CA GLU A 53 2.22 14.61 2.74
C GLU A 53 3.56 14.38 2.05
N GLU A 54 3.64 13.42 1.13
CA GLU A 54 4.91 12.98 0.56
C GLU A 54 5.09 13.45 -0.90
N LEU A 55 4.00 13.66 -1.63
CA LEU A 55 4.04 14.04 -3.06
C LEU A 55 3.49 15.45 -3.33
N GLY A 56 3.13 16.20 -2.29
CA GLY A 56 2.75 17.60 -2.37
C GLY A 56 1.46 17.87 -3.12
N LEU A 57 0.46 16.96 -3.03
CA LEU A 57 -0.85 17.19 -3.63
C LEU A 57 -1.50 18.49 -3.14
N ASP A 58 -1.21 18.87 -1.89
CA ASP A 58 -1.67 20.09 -1.22
C ASP A 58 -0.72 21.28 -1.34
N HIS A 59 0.42 21.15 -2.04
CA HIS A 59 1.40 22.22 -2.26
C HIS A 59 1.13 23.08 -3.52
N PHE A 60 -0.09 23.05 -4.06
CA PHE A 60 -0.44 23.85 -5.23
C PHE A 60 -0.82 25.29 -4.83
N GLU A 61 -0.02 26.27 -5.24
CA GLU A 61 -0.23 27.69 -4.91
C GLU A 61 -0.86 28.52 -6.06
N GLY A 62 -1.16 27.87 -7.19
CA GLY A 62 -1.75 28.55 -8.35
C GLY A 62 -3.25 28.83 -8.21
N ARG A 63 -3.80 29.69 -9.08
CA ARG A 63 -5.24 30.06 -9.08
C ARG A 63 -6.02 29.59 -10.31
N SER A 64 -5.41 28.78 -11.18
CA SER A 64 -6.07 28.28 -12.39
C SER A 64 -6.57 26.85 -12.22
N TRP A 65 -7.80 26.58 -12.64
CA TRP A 65 -8.36 25.22 -12.68
C TRP A 65 -7.48 24.25 -13.47
N ARG A 66 -7.00 24.71 -14.64
CA ARG A 66 -6.10 23.92 -15.50
C ARG A 66 -4.74 23.63 -14.82
N GLY A 67 -4.24 24.56 -14.00
CA GLY A 67 -3.03 24.37 -13.21
C GLY A 67 -3.24 23.31 -12.13
N LEU A 68 -4.32 23.42 -11.35
CA LEU A 68 -4.69 22.47 -10.30
C LEU A 68 -4.87 21.06 -10.87
N HIS A 69 -5.60 20.93 -11.98
CA HIS A 69 -5.84 19.63 -12.61
C HIS A 69 -4.56 18.96 -13.11
N ARG A 70 -3.63 19.73 -13.69
CA ARG A 70 -2.32 19.21 -14.09
C ARG A 70 -1.47 18.81 -12.90
N HIS A 71 -1.47 19.61 -11.84
CA HIS A 71 -0.76 19.30 -10.59
C HIS A 71 -1.24 17.96 -10.02
N ALA A 72 -2.55 17.83 -9.79
CA ALA A 72 -3.16 16.61 -9.29
C ALA A 72 -2.86 15.39 -10.19
N LEU A 73 -2.95 15.55 -11.52
CA LEU A 73 -2.64 14.47 -12.46
C LEU A 73 -1.16 14.03 -12.36
N MET A 74 -0.23 14.98 -12.30
CA MET A 74 1.20 14.66 -12.16
C MET A 74 1.49 13.97 -10.83
N THR A 75 0.89 14.42 -9.72
CA THR A 75 1.01 13.76 -8.41
C THR A 75 0.45 12.34 -8.44
N MET A 76 -0.70 12.11 -9.08
CA MET A 76 -1.28 10.76 -9.22
C MET A 76 -0.41 9.84 -10.10
N ILE A 77 0.19 10.35 -11.17
CA ILE A 77 1.12 9.57 -12.02
C ILE A 77 2.38 9.19 -11.22
N ALA A 78 2.96 10.13 -10.47
CA ALA A 78 4.11 9.87 -9.61
C ALA A 78 3.77 8.80 -8.55
N TYR A 79 2.62 8.92 -7.91
CA TYR A 79 2.12 7.92 -6.97
C TYR A 79 2.00 6.53 -7.62
N ALA A 80 1.35 6.44 -8.78
CA ALA A 80 1.16 5.18 -9.50
C ALA A 80 2.49 4.54 -9.90
N PHE A 81 3.46 5.35 -10.34
CA PHE A 81 4.81 4.89 -10.65
C PHE A 81 5.52 4.27 -9.43
N LEU A 82 5.42 4.93 -8.27
CA LEU A 82 6.03 4.43 -7.03
C LEU A 82 5.34 3.13 -6.56
N GLN A 83 4.02 3.03 -6.66
CA GLN A 83 3.32 1.77 -6.35
C GLN A 83 3.73 0.64 -7.30
N HIS A 84 3.90 0.94 -8.60
CA HIS A 84 4.40 -0.03 -9.57
C HIS A 84 5.79 -0.55 -9.22
N GLN A 85 6.69 0.34 -8.79
CA GLN A 85 8.02 -0.06 -8.34
C GLN A 85 7.97 -0.95 -7.09
N ARG A 86 7.14 -0.60 -6.10
CA ARG A 86 6.94 -1.39 -4.88
C ARG A 86 6.43 -2.80 -5.19
N LEU A 87 5.44 -2.91 -6.07
CA LEU A 87 4.90 -4.22 -6.50
C LEU A 87 5.96 -5.07 -7.23
N LYS A 88 6.79 -4.44 -8.07
CA LYS A 88 7.92 -5.12 -8.73
C LYS A 88 8.95 -5.64 -7.72
N GLN A 89 9.31 -4.85 -6.71
CA GLN A 89 10.24 -5.25 -5.66
C GLN A 89 9.70 -6.42 -4.83
N ALA A 90 8.45 -6.33 -4.35
CA ALA A 90 7.80 -7.40 -3.59
C ALA A 90 7.68 -8.70 -4.39
N THR A 91 7.49 -8.62 -5.72
CA THR A 91 7.46 -9.79 -6.60
C THR A 91 8.85 -10.42 -6.75
N ARG A 92 9.91 -9.60 -6.78
CA ARG A 92 11.29 -10.08 -6.84
C ARG A 92 11.71 -10.76 -5.54
N GLU A 93 11.41 -10.17 -4.39
CA GLU A 93 11.71 -10.76 -3.07
C GLU A 93 11.04 -12.13 -2.89
N LYS A 94 9.79 -12.29 -3.36
CA LYS A 94 9.10 -13.59 -3.37
C LYS A 94 9.76 -14.64 -4.27
N LYS A 95 10.52 -14.23 -5.29
CA LYS A 95 11.22 -15.13 -6.22
C LYS A 95 12.61 -15.52 -5.72
N ASP A 96 13.23 -14.70 -4.86
CA ASP A 96 14.57 -14.92 -4.31
C ASP A 96 14.62 -15.37 -2.81
N PRO A 97 13.69 -16.18 -2.25
CA PRO A 97 13.81 -16.62 -0.85
C PRO A 97 14.98 -17.60 -0.64
N SER A 98 15.56 -18.15 -1.72
CA SER A 98 16.61 -19.17 -1.68
C SER A 98 18.03 -18.63 -1.49
N ARG A 99 18.26 -17.30 -1.50
CA ARG A 99 19.63 -16.73 -1.47
C ARG A 99 20.03 -16.12 -0.11
N ALA A 100 19.12 -16.12 0.88
CA ALA A 100 19.40 -15.57 2.21
C ALA A 100 20.09 -16.53 3.19
N ALA A 101 20.30 -17.80 2.82
CA ALA A 101 21.03 -18.78 3.62
C ALA A 101 22.33 -19.21 2.91
N ALA A 102 23.27 -18.27 2.81
CA ALA A 102 24.67 -18.59 2.53
C ALA A 102 25.54 -17.53 3.21
N THR A 103 25.75 -17.70 4.51
CA THR A 103 26.89 -17.12 5.21
C THR A 103 28.12 -17.96 4.90
N ASP A 104 29.14 -17.36 4.30
CA ASP A 104 30.52 -17.82 4.39
C ASP A 104 31.48 -16.60 4.42
N PRO A 105 32.70 -16.74 5.00
CA PRO A 105 33.48 -15.67 5.63
C PRO A 105 34.46 -14.96 4.65
N PRO A 106 35.25 -13.96 5.10
CA PRO A 106 35.73 -12.88 4.23
C PRO A 106 37.04 -13.22 3.51
N GLY A 107 37.16 -12.79 2.25
CA GLY A 107 38.41 -12.88 1.49
C GLY A 107 38.52 -11.82 0.39
N GLY A 108 39.44 -10.87 0.57
CA GLY A 108 40.34 -10.33 -0.46
C GLY A 108 39.80 -9.53 -1.66
N SER A 109 39.81 -8.19 -1.52
CA SER A 109 40.18 -7.15 -2.49
C SER A 109 39.99 -7.37 -4.01
N THR A 110 39.22 -6.49 -4.67
CA THR A 110 39.80 -5.55 -5.65
C THR A 110 38.82 -4.42 -6.00
N ARG A 111 39.38 -3.21 -5.99
CA ARG A 111 38.78 -1.91 -6.30
C ARG A 111 38.42 -1.81 -7.78
N ARG A 112 37.15 -1.51 -8.11
CA ARG A 112 36.77 -0.97 -9.42
C ARG A 112 35.90 0.26 -9.25
N HIS A 113 36.44 1.39 -9.70
CA HIS A 113 35.72 2.65 -9.87
C HIS A 113 34.56 2.46 -10.85
N GLN A 114 33.33 2.54 -10.37
CA GLN A 114 32.16 2.84 -11.20
C GLN A 114 31.44 4.01 -10.56
N GLY A 115 31.31 5.10 -11.33
CA GLY A 115 30.70 6.35 -10.91
C GLY A 115 29.30 6.12 -10.37
N ALA A 116 29.12 6.45 -9.09
CA ALA A 116 27.82 6.45 -8.46
C ALA A 116 27.04 7.67 -8.96
N ILE A 117 26.05 7.44 -9.81
CA ILE A 117 24.91 8.34 -9.88
C ILE A 117 24.28 8.26 -8.48
N ALA A 118 24.39 9.34 -7.71
CA ALA A 118 23.78 9.46 -6.40
C ALA A 118 22.30 9.10 -6.53
N LYS A 119 21.91 7.93 -5.99
CA LYS A 119 20.50 7.65 -5.73
C LYS A 119 20.05 8.77 -4.81
N ALA A 120 19.09 9.58 -5.27
CA ALA A 120 18.45 10.54 -4.41
C ALA A 120 17.95 9.77 -3.18
N ASN A 121 18.57 10.03 -2.03
CA ASN A 121 18.13 9.55 -0.73
C ASN A 121 16.84 10.30 -0.38
N LEU A 122 15.78 10.00 -1.12
CA LEU A 122 14.43 10.31 -0.68
C LEU A 122 14.16 9.39 0.50
N PRO A 123 13.65 9.91 1.64
CA PRO A 123 13.22 9.06 2.72
C PRO A 123 12.26 8.01 2.16
N PRO A 124 12.32 6.75 2.64
CA PRO A 124 11.40 5.73 2.17
C PRO A 124 9.98 6.22 2.45
N MET A 125 9.20 6.42 1.38
CA MET A 125 7.76 6.71 1.51
C MET A 125 7.16 5.70 2.47
N SER A 126 6.29 6.17 3.37
CA SER A 126 5.68 5.35 4.40
C SER A 126 5.14 4.07 3.76
N PRO A 127 5.46 2.87 4.29
CA PRO A 127 5.00 1.64 3.68
C PRO A 127 3.48 1.67 3.64
N LEU A 128 2.89 1.42 2.46
CA LEU A 128 1.48 1.09 2.42
C LEU A 128 1.33 -0.16 3.27
N PRO A 129 0.49 -0.16 4.31
CA PRO A 129 0.38 -1.31 5.17
C PRO A 129 -0.08 -2.45 4.29
N ASN A 130 0.77 -3.48 4.20
CA ASN A 130 0.45 -4.66 3.44
C ASN A 130 -0.82 -5.19 4.08
N ALA A 131 -1.96 -5.08 3.37
CA ALA A 131 -3.25 -5.40 3.95
C ALA A 131 -3.19 -6.81 4.57
N LEU A 132 -2.41 -7.72 3.96
CA LEU A 132 -2.14 -9.07 4.45
C LEU A 132 -1.21 -9.18 5.67
N GLN A 133 -0.27 -8.25 5.86
CA GLN A 133 0.66 -8.24 7.00
C GLN A 133 0.06 -7.54 8.22
N ALA A 134 -0.76 -6.52 7.99
CA ALA A 134 -1.63 -5.97 9.02
C ALA A 134 -2.62 -7.03 9.56
N TYR A 135 -2.94 -8.08 8.79
CA TYR A 135 -3.72 -9.22 9.28
C TYR A 135 -2.89 -10.22 10.11
N SER A 136 -1.61 -10.44 9.82
CA SER A 136 -0.80 -11.40 10.61
C SER A 136 -0.42 -10.86 11.99
N GLU A 137 -0.29 -9.55 12.15
CA GLU A 137 0.03 -8.93 13.45
C GLU A 137 -1.19 -8.78 14.38
N LEU A 138 -2.40 -8.97 13.86
CA LEU A 138 -3.67 -8.86 14.61
C LEU A 138 -4.34 -10.21 14.90
N ILE A 139 -3.71 -11.32 14.51
CA ILE A 139 -4.15 -12.69 14.84
C ILE A 139 -3.23 -13.22 15.93
N PRO A 140 -3.69 -13.43 17.18
CA PRO A 140 -2.85 -14.10 18.17
C PRO A 140 -2.54 -15.53 17.71
N PRO A 141 -1.33 -16.06 17.96
CA PRO A 141 -1.05 -17.47 17.72
C PRO A 141 -1.98 -18.34 18.57
N LYS A 142 -2.40 -19.48 18.02
CA LYS A 142 -3.29 -20.46 18.66
C LYS A 142 -2.79 -20.91 20.02
#